data_AF-A0A6J2YZ00-F1
#
_entry.id   AF-A0A6J2YZ00-F1
#
_cell.length_a   1.000
_cell.length_b   1.000
_cell.length_c   1.000
_cell.angle_alpha   90.00
_cell.angle_beta   90.00
_cell.angle_gamma   90.00
#
_symmetry.space_group_name_H-M   'P 1'
#
loop_
_entity.id
_entity.type
_entity.pdbx_description
1 polymer ?
#
loop_
_entity_poly.entity_id
_entity_poly.type
_entity_poly.pdbx_seq_one_letter_code
_entity_poly.pdbx_strand_id
1 'polypeptide(L)'
;MDNPCKPPIEEKHYNCPRIVETNLKSDSKRGEVRQVECGKGFGLFGGKKNDEPPPPPPPVPEEDMSPPPYSDLGKKAKDVFNKGYHFGLIKLDCKTKSSSGVEFSTGGTSNQESGKVFGSLETKYNVKEYGLTFTEKWNTDNTLSTDFTVKDQGLEGLKLGACLDFAPHTGQKTGNVKAAFQNPQVAINADAEYTPEGPKVLGSVVLGYQGWLAGAQAGYDINNNKLTKNNFALGFSSGDFTLHTNVDDGQEFGGSIYQKINPSLETGISLNWSSGSSNTKFGIGAKYDLDKDAAVRFKVNNASQIGLGYQQRLREGVTLTLSTLIDGKNFNQGGHKIGLALELEA
;
A
#
# COMPACT_ATOMS: atom_id res chain seq x y z
N MET A 1 33.03 19.82 -39.77
CA MET A 1 32.52 21.10 -40.28
C MET A 1 31.34 20.78 -41.17
N ASP A 2 30.17 21.21 -40.69
CA ASP A 2 28.93 21.56 -41.39
C ASP A 2 28.18 20.53 -42.23
N ASN A 3 27.07 20.07 -41.63
CA ASN A 3 25.77 19.87 -42.28
C ASN A 3 25.17 21.27 -42.57
N PRO A 4 24.37 21.51 -43.62
CA PRO A 4 22.92 21.40 -43.42
C PRO A 4 22.03 21.10 -44.67
N CYS A 5 21.04 20.23 -44.42
CA CYS A 5 19.60 20.44 -44.67
C CYS A 5 19.01 20.50 -46.10
N LYS A 6 18.40 19.37 -46.52
CA LYS A 6 16.93 19.17 -46.75
C LYS A 6 16.67 17.87 -47.55
N PRO A 7 15.85 16.92 -47.08
CA PRO A 7 15.13 16.01 -47.97
C PRO A 7 13.72 16.58 -48.30
N PRO A 8 13.20 16.35 -49.53
CA PRO A 8 11.87 16.78 -49.92
C PRO A 8 10.77 15.90 -49.32
N ILE A 9 9.60 16.52 -49.17
CA ILE A 9 8.36 16.03 -48.55
C ILE A 9 7.77 14.88 -49.38
N GLU A 10 7.53 13.72 -48.74
CA GLU A 10 6.74 12.62 -49.32
C GLU A 10 5.24 12.91 -49.14
N GLU A 11 4.52 13.21 -50.23
CA GLU A 11 3.06 13.21 -50.26
C GLU A 11 2.56 11.76 -50.27
N LYS A 12 1.83 11.35 -49.22
CA LYS A 12 1.06 10.10 -49.23
C LYS A 12 -0.44 10.42 -49.24
N HIS A 13 -1.02 10.20 -50.41
CA HIS A 13 -2.45 10.21 -50.68
C HIS A 13 -3.18 9.17 -49.83
N TYR A 14 -4.17 9.60 -49.04
CA TYR A 14 -5.12 8.70 -48.40
C TYR A 14 -6.24 8.36 -49.40
N ASN A 15 -6.26 7.11 -49.88
CA ASN A 15 -7.35 6.53 -50.64
C ASN A 15 -8.36 5.91 -49.66
N CYS A 16 -9.57 6.46 -49.56
CA CYS A 16 -10.70 5.79 -48.92
C CYS A 16 -11.41 4.88 -49.93
N PRO A 17 -11.59 3.58 -49.65
CA PRO A 17 -12.33 2.70 -50.54
C PRO A 17 -13.84 2.98 -50.46
N ARG A 18 -14.45 3.14 -51.63
CA ARG A 18 -15.90 3.22 -51.88
C ARG A 18 -16.43 1.80 -52.14
N ILE A 19 -17.46 1.39 -51.40
CA ILE A 19 -18.39 0.31 -51.78
C ILE A 19 -19.77 0.99 -51.82
N VAL A 20 -20.21 1.42 -53.01
CA VAL A 20 -21.10 0.75 -53.99
C VAL A 20 -22.52 0.49 -53.46
N GLU A 21 -23.45 1.05 -54.23
CA GLU A 21 -24.85 1.35 -54.02
C GLU A 21 -25.80 0.14 -54.02
N THR A 22 -26.97 0.30 -53.41
CA THR A 22 -28.27 -0.03 -54.02
C THR A 22 -29.32 0.94 -53.45
N ASN A 23 -29.73 1.94 -54.25
CA ASN A 23 -30.96 1.99 -55.05
C ASN A 23 -32.24 2.29 -54.24
N LEU A 24 -32.70 3.55 -54.26
CA LEU A 24 -33.89 4.01 -55.02
C LEU A 24 -34.42 5.37 -54.51
N LYS A 25 -34.39 6.36 -55.42
CA LYS A 25 -35.40 7.40 -55.77
C LYS A 25 -36.30 7.96 -54.64
N SER A 26 -36.51 9.27 -54.46
CA SER A 26 -36.69 10.34 -55.46
C SER A 26 -36.75 11.74 -54.81
N ASP A 27 -36.35 12.75 -55.60
CA ASP A 27 -36.86 14.14 -55.67
C ASP A 27 -36.77 15.09 -54.46
N SER A 28 -36.45 16.39 -54.59
CA SER A 28 -35.92 17.22 -55.68
C SER A 28 -35.46 18.56 -55.07
N LYS A 29 -34.52 19.21 -55.75
CA LYS A 29 -34.21 20.67 -55.79
C LYS A 29 -33.35 21.32 -54.70
N ARG A 30 -32.16 21.69 -55.17
CA ARG A 30 -31.26 22.77 -54.73
C ARG A 30 -31.97 24.13 -54.58
N GLY A 31 -31.46 24.94 -53.66
CA GLY A 31 -31.62 26.40 -53.65
C GLY A 31 -30.62 27.06 -52.70
N GLU A 32 -29.58 27.67 -53.26
CA GLU A 32 -28.47 28.37 -52.60
C GLU A 32 -28.86 29.73 -52.00
N VAL A 33 -28.18 30.08 -50.90
CA VAL A 33 -27.56 31.38 -50.54
C VAL A 33 -28.43 32.65 -50.57
N ARG A 34 -28.52 33.35 -49.42
CA ARG A 34 -27.95 34.71 -49.24
C ARG A 34 -28.10 35.29 -47.83
N GLN A 35 -27.00 35.91 -47.45
CA GLN A 35 -26.65 36.77 -46.33
C GLN A 35 -27.59 37.99 -46.17
N VAL A 36 -27.91 38.38 -44.93
CA VAL A 36 -28.29 39.77 -44.59
C VAL A 36 -27.69 40.11 -43.23
N GLU A 37 -26.92 41.20 -43.22
CA GLU A 37 -26.24 41.75 -42.06
C GLU A 37 -26.99 42.99 -41.55
N CYS A 38 -26.87 43.21 -40.23
CA CYS A 38 -26.91 44.48 -39.50
C CYS A 38 -28.26 45.18 -39.18
N GLY A 39 -28.57 45.20 -37.88
CA GLY A 39 -28.74 46.46 -37.13
C GLY A 39 -30.17 46.91 -36.78
N LYS A 40 -30.49 46.94 -35.48
CA LYS A 40 -31.09 48.09 -34.74
C LYS A 40 -31.36 47.72 -33.28
N GLY A 41 -30.80 48.52 -32.36
CA GLY A 41 -31.05 48.41 -30.93
C GLY A 41 -32.31 49.13 -30.46
N PHE A 42 -32.78 48.76 -29.28
CA PHE A 42 -33.54 49.59 -28.34
C PHE A 42 -33.25 49.07 -26.93
N GLY A 43 -32.90 49.98 -26.02
CA GLY A 43 -32.22 49.66 -24.76
C GLY A 43 -33.11 49.54 -23.52
N LEU A 44 -32.38 49.60 -22.38
CA LEU A 44 -32.82 49.75 -20.99
C LEU A 44 -33.32 48.47 -20.30
N PHE A 45 -32.41 47.80 -19.58
CA PHE A 45 -32.45 47.66 -18.11
C PHE A 45 -31.10 47.09 -17.64
N GLY A 46 -30.45 47.80 -16.73
CA GLY A 46 -29.14 47.47 -16.21
C GLY A 46 -29.18 46.27 -15.27
N GLY A 47 -28.35 45.28 -15.57
CA GLY A 47 -27.89 44.26 -14.63
C GLY A 47 -26.50 43.83 -15.07
N LYS A 48 -25.46 44.23 -14.33
CA LYS A 48 -24.11 43.69 -14.52
C LYS A 48 -24.16 42.19 -14.19
N LYS A 49 -24.27 41.34 -15.21
CA LYS A 49 -23.78 39.96 -15.12
C LYS A 49 -22.27 40.05 -15.30
N ASN A 50 -21.53 39.83 -14.23
CA ASN A 50 -20.13 39.48 -14.35
C ASN A 50 -20.12 38.12 -15.06
N ASP A 51 -19.67 38.10 -16.31
CA ASP A 51 -19.33 36.87 -17.02
C ASP A 51 -18.05 36.32 -16.40
N GLU A 52 -18.19 35.70 -15.23
CA GLU A 52 -17.14 34.86 -14.66
C GLU A 52 -17.22 33.51 -15.40
N PRO A 53 -16.11 33.05 -16.04
CA PRO A 53 -16.11 31.75 -16.70
C PRO A 53 -16.52 30.68 -15.68
N PRO A 54 -17.24 29.62 -16.12
CA PRO A 54 -17.62 28.54 -15.22
C PRO A 54 -16.37 28.06 -14.48
N PRO A 55 -16.44 27.88 -13.15
CA PRO A 55 -15.28 27.44 -12.39
C PRO A 55 -14.74 26.17 -13.06
N PRO A 56 -13.41 26.07 -13.24
CA PRO A 56 -12.82 24.86 -13.79
C PRO A 56 -13.35 23.69 -12.96
N PRO A 57 -13.68 22.54 -13.60
CA PRO A 57 -14.08 21.37 -12.86
C PRO A 57 -13.05 21.14 -11.74
N PRO A 58 -13.49 20.80 -10.52
CA PRO A 58 -12.57 20.55 -9.43
C PRO A 58 -11.51 19.57 -9.95
N PRO A 59 -10.21 19.83 -9.71
CA PRO A 59 -9.18 18.90 -10.14
C PRO A 59 -9.56 17.53 -9.59
N VAL A 60 -9.95 16.63 -10.49
CA VAL A 60 -10.06 15.21 -10.16
C VAL A 60 -8.67 14.87 -9.67
N PRO A 61 -8.49 14.34 -8.44
CA PRO A 61 -7.18 13.92 -8.00
C PRO A 61 -6.70 12.88 -9.00
N GLU A 62 -5.82 13.28 -9.90
CA GLU A 62 -4.94 12.39 -10.65
C GLU A 62 -3.95 11.82 -9.62
N GLU A 63 -4.44 10.91 -8.78
CA GLU A 63 -3.56 9.96 -8.11
C GLU A 63 -3.57 8.70 -8.97
N ASP A 64 -2.54 8.61 -9.81
CA ASP A 64 -2.03 7.36 -10.36
C ASP A 64 -1.63 6.44 -9.20
N MET A 65 -2.62 5.84 -8.56
CA MET A 65 -2.43 4.83 -7.53
C MET A 65 -3.17 3.60 -7.99
N SER A 66 -2.41 2.70 -8.63
CA SER A 66 -2.78 1.31 -8.70
C SER A 66 -3.32 0.87 -7.33
N PRO A 67 -4.42 0.10 -7.28
CA PRO A 67 -4.94 -0.38 -6.02
C PRO A 67 -3.83 -1.14 -5.27
N PRO A 68 -3.75 -1.00 -3.94
CA PRO A 68 -2.76 -1.72 -3.16
C PRO A 68 -3.04 -3.23 -3.22
N PRO A 69 -2.02 -4.08 -2.98
CA PRO A 69 -2.25 -5.51 -2.82
C PRO A 69 -3.17 -5.75 -1.62
N TYR A 70 -3.89 -6.88 -1.61
CA TYR A 70 -4.88 -7.19 -0.56
C TYR A 70 -4.31 -7.06 0.86
N SER A 71 -3.05 -7.46 1.06
CA SER A 71 -2.35 -7.36 2.36
C SER A 71 -2.15 -5.93 2.86
N ASP A 72 -2.08 -4.96 1.96
CA ASP A 72 -1.86 -3.55 2.26
C ASP A 72 -3.19 -2.78 2.41
N LEU A 73 -4.35 -3.43 2.24
CA LEU A 73 -5.63 -2.84 2.58
C LEU A 73 -5.71 -2.53 4.09
N GLY A 74 -6.07 -1.28 4.39
CA GLY A 74 -6.09 -0.73 5.75
C GLY A 74 -4.71 -0.49 6.38
N LYS A 75 -3.62 -0.56 5.60
CA LYS A 75 -2.24 -0.40 6.11
C LYS A 75 -2.03 0.94 6.80
N LYS A 76 -2.57 2.06 6.29
CA LYS A 76 -2.44 3.39 6.90
C LYS A 76 -2.97 3.39 8.34
N ALA A 77 -4.16 2.83 8.58
CA ALA A 77 -4.71 2.69 9.93
C ALA A 77 -3.85 1.75 10.79
N LYS A 78 -3.48 0.57 10.26
CA LYS A 78 -2.61 -0.40 10.95
C LYS A 78 -1.27 0.23 11.37
N ASP A 79 -0.69 1.08 10.53
CA ASP A 79 0.57 1.78 10.79
C ASP A 79 0.46 2.74 11.97
N VAL A 80 -0.67 3.43 12.15
CA VAL A 80 -0.93 4.26 13.34
C VAL A 80 -0.91 3.42 14.62
N PHE A 81 -1.43 2.19 14.59
CA PHE A 81 -1.47 1.30 15.76
C PHE A 81 -0.17 0.50 16.00
N ASN A 82 0.65 0.29 14.97
CA ASN A 82 1.77 -0.66 15.04
C ASN A 82 3.15 0.02 14.99
N LYS A 83 3.35 1.05 14.17
CA LYS A 83 4.66 1.69 14.03
C LYS A 83 5.00 2.55 15.25
N GLY A 84 6.25 2.48 15.71
CA GLY A 84 6.75 3.24 16.87
C GLY A 84 6.35 2.68 18.23
N TYR A 85 5.86 1.43 18.29
CA TYR A 85 5.56 0.73 19.53
C TYR A 85 6.39 -0.55 19.65
N HIS A 86 7.22 -0.64 20.68
CA HIS A 86 8.12 -1.78 20.94
C HIS A 86 7.93 -2.31 22.37
N PHE A 87 6.68 -2.46 22.81
CA PHE A 87 6.34 -2.76 24.20
C PHE A 87 7.03 -4.04 24.72
N GLY A 88 7.79 -3.91 25.81
CA GLY A 88 8.49 -5.04 26.43
C GLY A 88 9.72 -5.52 25.66
N LEU A 89 10.15 -4.77 24.64
CA LEU A 89 11.27 -5.11 23.78
C LEU A 89 12.36 -4.04 23.87
N ILE A 90 13.62 -4.48 23.90
CA ILE A 90 14.78 -3.64 23.62
C ILE A 90 15.28 -4.00 22.23
N LYS A 91 15.13 -3.08 21.27
CA LYS A 91 15.47 -3.26 19.87
C LYS A 91 16.68 -2.40 19.51
N LEU A 92 17.61 -2.96 18.76
CA LEU A 92 18.71 -2.25 18.13
C LEU A 92 18.73 -2.65 16.67
N ASP A 93 18.56 -1.70 15.76
CA ASP A 93 18.70 -1.92 14.32
C ASP A 93 19.81 -1.03 13.79
N CYS A 94 20.64 -1.58 12.92
CA CYS A 94 21.70 -0.90 12.22
C CYS A 94 21.61 -1.25 10.74
N LYS A 95 21.27 -0.25 9.92
CA LYS A 95 21.22 -0.35 8.47
C LYS A 95 22.39 0.42 7.89
N THR A 96 23.13 -0.21 6.99
CA THR A 96 24.22 0.44 6.26
C THR A 96 24.04 0.23 4.76
N LYS A 97 24.43 1.22 3.97
CA LYS A 97 24.45 1.11 2.51
C LYS A 97 25.86 1.27 1.97
N SER A 98 26.36 0.23 1.30
CA SER A 98 27.67 0.28 0.65
C SER A 98 27.64 1.19 -0.59
N SER A 99 28.80 1.70 -0.98
CA SER A 99 28.99 2.43 -2.24
C SER A 99 28.66 1.58 -3.48
N SER A 100 28.80 0.26 -3.38
CA SER A 100 28.39 -0.71 -4.41
C SER A 100 26.87 -0.97 -4.45
N GLY A 101 26.08 -0.35 -3.56
CA GLY A 101 24.62 -0.48 -3.54
C GLY A 101 24.07 -1.69 -2.78
N VAL A 102 24.92 -2.39 -2.02
CA VAL A 102 24.53 -3.47 -1.10
C VAL A 102 24.01 -2.83 0.19
N GLU A 103 22.83 -3.25 0.62
CA GLU A 103 22.20 -2.81 1.87
C GLU A 103 22.36 -3.92 2.92
N PHE A 104 23.04 -3.62 4.03
CA PHE A 104 23.12 -4.53 5.18
C PHE A 104 22.19 -4.01 6.27
N SER A 105 21.33 -4.86 6.79
CA SER A 105 20.46 -4.57 7.93
C SER A 105 20.73 -5.60 9.02
N THR A 106 21.39 -5.17 10.08
CA THR A 106 21.66 -5.98 11.27
C THR A 106 20.78 -5.51 12.39
N GLY A 107 20.17 -6.42 13.13
CA GLY A 107 19.28 -6.07 14.21
C GLY A 107 19.30 -7.08 15.34
N GLY A 108 18.96 -6.62 16.53
CA GLY A 108 18.80 -7.42 17.73
C GLY A 108 17.56 -6.97 18.49
N THR A 109 16.77 -7.92 18.96
CA THR A 109 15.61 -7.68 19.81
C THR A 109 15.73 -8.53 21.06
N SER A 110 15.78 -7.90 22.23
CA SER A 110 15.69 -8.56 23.53
C SER A 110 14.27 -8.42 24.06
N ASN A 111 13.64 -9.53 24.40
CA ASN A 111 12.34 -9.56 25.05
C ASN A 111 12.52 -9.54 26.57
N GLN A 112 12.08 -8.47 27.23
CA GLN A 112 12.29 -8.26 28.66
C GLN A 112 11.51 -9.25 29.54
N GLU A 113 10.40 -9.80 29.04
CA GLU A 113 9.55 -10.72 29.79
C GLU A 113 10.11 -12.15 29.77
N SER A 114 10.60 -12.59 28.61
CA SER A 114 11.16 -13.94 28.44
C SER A 114 12.68 -14.04 28.61
N GLY A 115 13.39 -12.90 28.60
CA GLY A 115 14.85 -12.84 28.57
C GLY A 115 15.48 -13.30 27.25
N LYS A 116 14.68 -13.75 26.27
CA LYS A 116 15.19 -14.23 24.98
C LYS A 116 15.71 -13.07 24.14
N VAL A 117 16.86 -13.29 23.50
CA VAL A 117 17.46 -12.36 22.55
C VAL A 117 17.42 -12.99 21.16
N PHE A 118 16.87 -12.25 20.21
CA PHE A 118 16.80 -12.62 18.81
C PHE A 118 17.66 -11.67 18.00
N GLY A 119 18.51 -12.19 17.13
CA GLY A 119 19.31 -11.41 16.19
C GLY A 119 18.97 -11.76 14.75
N SER A 120 19.10 -10.78 13.87
CA SER A 120 18.94 -10.95 12.43
C SER A 120 19.99 -10.16 11.66
N LEU A 121 20.52 -10.75 10.60
CA LEU A 121 21.35 -10.13 9.59
C LEU A 121 20.64 -10.30 8.25
N GLU A 122 20.35 -9.19 7.59
CA GLU A 122 19.77 -9.15 6.25
C GLU A 122 20.75 -8.45 5.32
N THR A 123 21.08 -9.09 4.20
CA THR A 123 21.90 -8.53 3.13
C THR A 123 21.06 -8.44 1.88
N LYS A 124 20.91 -7.25 1.33
CA LYS A 124 20.09 -6.97 0.16
C LYS A 124 20.93 -6.39 -0.96
N TYR A 125 20.91 -7.06 -2.10
CA TYR A 125 21.61 -6.67 -3.31
C TYR A 125 20.62 -6.30 -4.41
N ASN A 126 20.68 -5.05 -4.87
CA ASN A 126 19.78 -4.53 -5.89
C ASN A 126 20.52 -4.40 -7.23
N VAL A 127 20.24 -5.27 -8.18
CA VAL A 127 20.75 -5.18 -9.55
C VAL A 127 19.75 -4.40 -10.38
N LYS A 128 19.86 -3.06 -10.32
CA LYS A 128 18.90 -2.14 -10.95
C LYS A 128 18.78 -2.35 -12.47
N GLU A 129 19.87 -2.72 -13.14
CA GLU A 129 19.89 -2.97 -14.60
C GLU A 129 18.89 -4.03 -15.06
N TYR A 130 18.61 -5.01 -14.20
CA TYR A 130 17.70 -6.11 -14.50
C TYR A 130 16.45 -6.12 -13.62
N GLY A 131 16.21 -5.06 -12.82
CA GLY A 131 15.08 -5.04 -11.87
C GLY A 131 15.12 -6.19 -10.85
N LEU A 132 16.31 -6.76 -10.61
CA LEU A 132 16.51 -7.91 -9.73
C LEU A 132 16.89 -7.43 -8.34
N THR A 133 16.26 -8.03 -7.33
CA THR A 133 16.61 -7.86 -5.93
C THR A 133 16.87 -9.23 -5.33
N PHE A 134 18.08 -9.42 -4.81
CA PHE A 134 18.46 -10.59 -4.05
C PHE A 134 18.53 -10.19 -2.58
N THR A 135 17.96 -10.98 -1.68
CA THR A 135 18.02 -10.71 -0.25
C THR A 135 18.28 -12.01 0.50
N GLU A 136 19.34 -12.01 1.29
CA GLU A 136 19.67 -13.11 2.20
C GLU A 136 19.43 -12.66 3.63
N LYS A 137 18.66 -13.42 4.38
CA LYS A 137 18.42 -13.18 5.81
C LYS A 137 18.91 -14.37 6.60
N TRP A 138 19.63 -14.09 7.66
CA TRP A 138 20.07 -15.08 8.63
C TRP A 138 19.68 -14.63 10.02
N ASN A 139 19.20 -15.54 10.84
CA ASN A 139 18.80 -15.24 12.21
C ASN A 139 19.46 -16.17 13.23
N THR A 140 19.35 -15.80 14.51
CA THR A 140 19.94 -16.56 15.63
C THR A 140 19.31 -17.93 15.86
N ASP A 141 18.15 -18.21 15.26
CA ASP A 141 17.53 -19.54 15.24
C ASP A 141 18.12 -20.42 14.11
N ASN A 142 19.21 -19.95 13.49
CA ASN A 142 19.90 -20.55 12.36
C ASN A 142 19.05 -20.71 11.11
N THR A 143 17.94 -19.98 10.98
CA THR A 143 17.14 -20.01 9.74
C THR A 143 17.79 -19.09 8.71
N LEU A 144 18.04 -19.65 7.53
CA LEU A 144 18.52 -18.93 6.36
C LEU A 144 17.36 -18.74 5.39
N SER A 145 17.03 -17.49 5.07
CA SER A 145 16.02 -17.12 4.08
C SER A 145 16.69 -16.49 2.88
N THR A 146 16.44 -17.02 1.69
CA THR A 146 16.93 -16.47 0.42
C THR A 146 15.75 -16.02 -0.42
N ASP A 147 15.60 -14.71 -0.58
CA ASP A 147 14.60 -14.06 -1.40
C ASP A 147 15.21 -13.61 -2.73
N PHE A 148 14.57 -13.98 -3.82
CA PHE A 148 14.84 -13.49 -5.17
C PHE A 148 13.58 -12.78 -5.67
N THR A 149 13.69 -11.53 -6.09
CA THR A 149 12.57 -10.75 -6.62
C THR A 149 12.96 -10.11 -7.94
N VAL A 150 12.08 -10.23 -8.93
CA VAL A 150 12.19 -9.62 -10.25
C VAL A 150 11.03 -8.67 -10.43
N LYS A 151 11.30 -7.44 -10.85
CA LYS A 151 10.27 -6.45 -11.17
C LYS A 151 10.37 -6.01 -12.62
N ASP A 152 9.21 -5.79 -13.23
CA ASP A 152 9.02 -5.12 -14.51
C ASP A 152 9.80 -5.76 -15.67
N GLN A 153 10.05 -7.06 -15.58
CA GLN A 153 10.65 -7.85 -16.65
C GLN A 153 9.56 -8.34 -17.60
N GLY A 154 9.49 -7.74 -18.79
CA GLY A 154 8.56 -8.09 -19.86
C GLY A 154 7.18 -7.45 -19.77
N LEU A 155 6.64 -7.27 -18.56
CA LEU A 155 5.33 -6.62 -18.31
C LEU A 155 5.46 -5.60 -17.17
N GLU A 156 5.09 -4.36 -17.45
CA GLU A 156 5.08 -3.28 -16.44
C GLU A 156 4.06 -3.60 -15.34
N GLY A 157 4.48 -3.44 -14.07
CA GLY A 157 3.66 -3.77 -12.91
C GLY A 157 3.70 -5.24 -12.50
N LEU A 158 4.41 -6.11 -13.25
CA LEU A 158 4.65 -7.49 -12.85
C LEU A 158 5.84 -7.60 -11.90
N LYS A 159 5.62 -8.23 -10.76
CA LYS A 159 6.62 -8.58 -9.77
C LYS A 159 6.57 -10.08 -9.50
N LEU A 160 7.64 -10.78 -9.82
CA LEU A 160 7.83 -12.18 -9.50
C LEU A 160 8.81 -12.31 -8.34
N GLY A 161 8.57 -13.26 -7.45
CA GLY A 161 9.41 -13.52 -6.29
C GLY A 161 9.50 -15.00 -6.00
N ALA A 162 10.64 -15.43 -5.50
CA ALA A 162 10.85 -16.74 -4.91
C ALA A 162 11.56 -16.54 -3.57
N CYS A 163 11.07 -17.18 -2.53
CA CYS A 163 11.65 -17.19 -1.19
C CYS A 163 11.91 -18.64 -0.81
N LEU A 164 13.10 -18.93 -0.31
CA LEU A 164 13.50 -20.24 0.17
C LEU A 164 13.98 -20.09 1.61
N ASP A 165 13.31 -20.74 2.56
CA ASP A 165 13.78 -20.81 3.94
C ASP A 165 14.33 -22.19 4.24
N PHE A 166 15.46 -22.20 4.93
CA PHE A 166 16.11 -23.41 5.40
C PHE A 166 16.45 -23.27 6.88
N ALA A 167 15.92 -24.20 7.68
CA ALA A 167 16.25 -24.35 9.09
C ALA A 167 17.15 -25.60 9.28
N PRO A 168 18.48 -25.44 9.42
CA PRO A 168 19.42 -26.57 9.49
C PRO A 168 19.18 -27.47 10.70
N HIS A 169 18.73 -26.90 11.82
CA HIS A 169 18.55 -27.63 13.08
C HIS A 169 17.39 -28.65 13.02
N THR A 170 16.33 -28.35 12.26
CA THR A 170 15.19 -29.26 12.02
C THR A 170 15.28 -29.97 10.67
N GLY A 171 16.16 -29.51 9.77
CA GLY A 171 16.19 -29.92 8.37
C GLY A 171 14.99 -29.41 7.55
N GLN A 172 14.15 -28.55 8.13
CA GLN A 172 12.94 -28.04 7.49
C GLN A 172 13.30 -27.10 6.35
N LYS A 173 12.64 -27.30 5.22
CA LYS A 173 12.73 -26.46 4.02
C LYS A 173 11.34 -25.98 3.66
N THR A 174 11.19 -24.67 3.51
CA THR A 174 9.98 -24.06 2.96
C THR A 174 10.35 -23.26 1.73
N GLY A 175 9.47 -23.25 0.75
CA GLY A 175 9.63 -22.47 -0.46
C GLY A 175 8.37 -21.68 -0.72
N ASN A 176 8.47 -20.46 -1.21
CA ASN A 176 7.32 -19.64 -1.54
C ASN A 176 7.57 -18.92 -2.86
N VAL A 177 6.68 -19.12 -3.83
CA VAL A 177 6.71 -18.43 -5.12
C VAL A 177 5.59 -17.41 -5.12
N LYS A 178 5.94 -16.15 -5.37
CA LYS A 178 5.02 -15.01 -5.36
C LYS A 178 4.95 -14.40 -6.74
N ALA A 179 3.76 -14.17 -7.24
CA ALA A 179 3.50 -13.39 -8.42
C ALA A 179 2.54 -12.27 -8.06
N ALA A 180 2.91 -11.04 -8.37
CA ALA A 180 2.07 -9.87 -8.17
C ALA A 180 2.01 -9.09 -9.48
N PHE A 181 0.82 -8.70 -9.88
CA PHE A 181 0.61 -7.85 -11.05
C PHE A 181 -0.26 -6.68 -10.63
N GLN A 182 0.17 -5.46 -10.93
CA GLN A 182 -0.56 -4.24 -10.63
C GLN A 182 -0.71 -3.40 -11.89
N ASN A 183 -1.92 -2.93 -12.12
CA ASN A 183 -2.23 -1.89 -13.09
C ASN A 183 -3.09 -0.80 -12.39
N PRO A 184 -3.44 0.32 -13.04
CA PRO A 184 -4.18 1.40 -12.39
C PRO A 184 -5.55 1.01 -11.80
N GLN A 185 -6.15 -0.11 -12.20
CA GLN A 185 -7.49 -0.53 -11.77
C GLN A 185 -7.51 -1.82 -10.96
N VAL A 186 -6.46 -2.63 -11.02
CA VAL A 186 -6.44 -4.01 -10.55
C VAL A 186 -5.07 -4.34 -9.95
N ALA A 187 -5.08 -4.97 -8.78
CA ALA A 187 -3.93 -5.64 -8.20
C ALA A 187 -4.25 -7.12 -8.00
N ILE A 188 -3.47 -7.99 -8.61
CA ILE A 188 -3.58 -9.44 -8.47
C ILE A 188 -2.32 -9.94 -7.79
N ASN A 189 -2.48 -10.81 -6.80
CA ASN A 189 -1.40 -11.49 -6.12
C ASN A 189 -1.69 -13.00 -6.07
N ALA A 190 -0.69 -13.81 -6.38
CA ALA A 190 -0.74 -15.25 -6.27
C ALA A 190 0.53 -15.71 -5.55
N ASP A 191 0.37 -16.38 -4.41
CA ASP A 191 1.45 -16.93 -3.62
C ASP A 191 1.26 -18.46 -3.56
N ALA A 192 2.30 -19.21 -3.89
CA ALA A 192 2.34 -20.66 -3.78
C ALA A 192 3.42 -21.04 -2.78
N GLU A 193 3.00 -21.46 -1.59
CA GLU A 193 3.88 -21.85 -0.50
C GLU A 193 3.97 -23.38 -0.43
N TYR A 194 5.19 -23.89 -0.45
CA TYR A 194 5.54 -25.28 -0.22
C TYR A 194 6.07 -25.43 1.20
N THR A 195 5.34 -26.21 2.00
CA THR A 195 5.74 -26.60 3.36
C THR A 195 5.82 -28.12 3.46
N PRO A 196 6.44 -28.68 4.51
CA PRO A 196 6.43 -30.13 4.72
C PRO A 196 5.03 -30.75 4.81
N GLU A 197 4.02 -29.97 5.19
CA GLU A 197 2.60 -30.39 5.25
C GLU A 197 1.93 -30.44 3.87
N GLY A 198 2.61 -29.94 2.83
CA GLY A 198 2.12 -29.86 1.46
C GLY A 198 2.05 -28.42 0.93
N PRO A 199 1.71 -28.28 -0.37
CA PRO A 199 1.60 -26.98 -1.02
C PRO A 199 0.28 -26.28 -0.68
N LYS A 200 0.38 -25.02 -0.29
CA LYS A 200 -0.72 -24.10 0.01
C LYS A 200 -0.67 -22.96 -1.01
N VAL A 201 -1.79 -22.69 -1.67
CA VAL A 201 -1.90 -21.62 -2.67
C VAL A 201 -2.81 -20.53 -2.12
N LEU A 202 -2.39 -19.27 -2.29
CA LEU A 202 -3.14 -18.10 -1.91
C LEU A 202 -3.28 -17.18 -3.12
N GLY A 203 -4.51 -16.93 -3.56
CA GLY A 203 -4.82 -15.94 -4.58
C GLY A 203 -5.50 -14.74 -3.94
N SER A 204 -5.21 -13.53 -4.42
CA SER A 204 -5.99 -12.35 -4.09
C SER A 204 -6.09 -11.39 -5.26
N VAL A 205 -7.18 -10.65 -5.29
CA VAL A 205 -7.49 -9.64 -6.28
C VAL A 205 -8.08 -8.42 -5.58
N VAL A 206 -7.66 -7.23 -6.00
CA VAL A 206 -8.20 -5.95 -5.53
C VAL A 206 -8.54 -5.12 -6.75
N LEU A 207 -9.78 -4.65 -6.82
CA LEU A 207 -10.28 -3.74 -7.85
C LEU A 207 -10.39 -2.34 -7.25
N GLY A 208 -9.85 -1.36 -7.96
CA GLY A 208 -9.92 0.06 -7.63
C GLY A 208 -10.79 0.83 -8.62
N TYR A 209 -11.76 1.59 -8.12
CA TYR A 209 -12.59 2.47 -8.96
C TYR A 209 -13.03 3.72 -8.20
N GLN A 210 -12.63 4.91 -8.64
CA GLN A 210 -13.01 6.20 -8.05
C GLN A 210 -12.86 6.24 -6.51
N GLY A 211 -11.72 5.77 -6.00
CA GLY A 211 -11.44 5.70 -4.56
C GLY A 211 -12.02 4.47 -3.85
N TRP A 212 -12.99 3.76 -4.43
CA TRP A 212 -13.47 2.48 -3.90
C TRP A 212 -12.47 1.37 -4.18
N LEU A 213 -12.27 0.50 -3.20
CA LEU A 213 -11.40 -0.66 -3.25
C LEU A 213 -12.23 -1.89 -2.88
N ALA A 214 -12.30 -2.88 -3.76
CA ALA A 214 -12.95 -4.16 -3.47
C ALA A 214 -11.92 -5.29 -3.61
N GLY A 215 -11.62 -5.95 -2.50
CA GLY A 215 -10.65 -7.02 -2.40
C GLY A 215 -11.29 -8.36 -2.10
N ALA A 216 -10.76 -9.43 -2.70
CA ALA A 216 -11.04 -10.80 -2.32
C ALA A 216 -9.74 -11.59 -2.23
N GLN A 217 -9.64 -12.49 -1.26
CA GLN A 217 -8.51 -13.38 -1.06
C GLN A 217 -9.01 -14.79 -0.75
N ALA A 218 -8.49 -15.79 -1.47
CA ALA A 218 -8.81 -17.19 -1.27
C ALA A 218 -7.52 -18.01 -1.10
N GLY A 219 -7.49 -18.86 -0.08
CA GLY A 219 -6.41 -19.79 0.21
C GLY A 219 -6.88 -21.23 0.12
N TYR A 220 -6.08 -22.10 -0.49
CA TYR A 220 -6.38 -23.53 -0.65
C TYR A 220 -5.17 -24.39 -0.26
N ASP A 221 -5.40 -25.36 0.60
CA ASP A 221 -4.43 -26.40 0.93
C ASP A 221 -4.69 -27.62 0.03
N ILE A 222 -3.73 -27.88 -0.86
CA ILE A 222 -3.83 -28.94 -1.86
C ILE A 222 -3.76 -30.32 -1.21
N ASN A 223 -2.98 -30.47 -0.14
CA ASN A 223 -2.79 -31.76 0.51
C ASN A 223 -4.04 -32.16 1.30
N ASN A 224 -4.61 -31.20 2.03
CA ASN A 224 -5.81 -31.43 2.83
C ASN A 224 -7.13 -31.24 2.07
N ASN A 225 -7.06 -30.88 0.77
CA ASN A 225 -8.22 -30.55 -0.07
C ASN A 225 -9.21 -29.60 0.60
N LYS A 226 -8.68 -28.57 1.26
CA LYS A 226 -9.47 -27.68 2.12
C LYS A 226 -9.18 -26.23 1.81
N LEU A 227 -10.24 -25.42 1.77
CA LEU A 227 -10.14 -23.97 1.76
C LEU A 227 -9.59 -23.50 3.11
N THR A 228 -8.45 -22.81 3.08
CA THR A 228 -7.76 -22.32 4.28
C THR A 228 -8.09 -20.88 4.61
N LYS A 229 -8.43 -20.07 3.59
CA LYS A 229 -8.81 -18.66 3.74
C LYS A 229 -9.86 -18.28 2.72
N ASN A 230 -10.84 -17.48 3.13
CA ASN A 230 -11.78 -16.82 2.26
C ASN A 230 -12.12 -15.46 2.84
N ASN A 231 -11.40 -14.44 2.38
CA ASN A 231 -11.47 -13.11 2.95
C ASN A 231 -11.99 -12.13 1.90
N PHE A 232 -12.89 -11.25 2.33
CA PHE A 232 -13.43 -10.17 1.51
C PHE A 232 -13.11 -8.84 2.18
N ALA A 233 -12.75 -7.84 1.40
CA ALA A 233 -12.49 -6.51 1.89
C ALA A 233 -13.17 -5.46 1.01
N LEU A 234 -13.74 -4.44 1.65
CA LEU A 234 -14.24 -3.25 1.00
C LEU A 234 -13.60 -2.04 1.66
N GLY A 235 -13.02 -1.16 0.85
CA GLY A 235 -12.39 0.06 1.31
C GLY A 235 -12.82 1.25 0.47
N PHE A 236 -12.63 2.42 1.04
CA PHE A 236 -12.77 3.69 0.35
C PHE A 236 -11.60 4.57 0.76
N SER A 237 -10.82 5.02 -0.21
CA SER A 237 -9.68 5.90 -0.01
C SER A 237 -9.93 7.22 -0.73
N SER A 238 -10.01 8.28 0.06
CA SER A 238 -9.95 9.68 -0.36
C SER A 238 -8.65 10.28 0.21
N GLY A 239 -8.07 11.30 -0.42
CA GLY A 239 -6.69 11.75 -0.12
C GLY A 239 -6.34 11.90 1.37
N ASP A 240 -7.29 12.38 2.19
CA ASP A 240 -7.18 12.61 3.62
C ASP A 240 -7.79 11.51 4.52
N PHE A 241 -8.56 10.58 3.96
CA PHE A 241 -9.32 9.58 4.73
C PHE A 241 -9.34 8.21 4.04
N THR A 242 -9.15 7.15 4.81
CA THR A 242 -9.28 5.77 4.31
C THR A 242 -10.17 4.95 5.23
N LEU A 243 -11.30 4.48 4.71
CA LEU A 243 -12.13 3.46 5.33
C LEU A 243 -11.73 2.10 4.79
N HIS A 244 -11.66 1.11 5.66
CA HIS A 244 -11.43 -0.28 5.30
C HIS A 244 -12.31 -1.17 6.16
N THR A 245 -12.94 -2.16 5.54
CA THR A 245 -13.74 -3.18 6.19
C THR A 245 -13.35 -4.52 5.59
N ASN A 246 -13.27 -5.55 6.41
CA ASN A 246 -12.97 -6.90 5.95
C ASN A 246 -13.79 -7.94 6.71
N VAL A 247 -13.98 -9.07 6.05
CA VAL A 247 -14.63 -10.26 6.58
C VAL A 247 -13.70 -11.42 6.28
N ASP A 248 -13.16 -12.03 7.31
CA ASP A 248 -12.25 -13.17 7.21
C ASP A 248 -13.00 -14.45 7.59
N ASP A 249 -13.05 -15.40 6.65
CA ASP A 249 -13.72 -16.70 6.75
C ASP A 249 -15.20 -16.65 7.17
N GLY A 250 -15.84 -15.49 7.01
CA GLY A 250 -17.22 -15.25 7.45
C GLY A 250 -17.41 -15.29 8.97
N GLN A 251 -16.32 -15.29 9.74
CA GLN A 251 -16.35 -15.37 11.21
C GLN A 251 -15.76 -14.13 11.87
N GLU A 252 -14.64 -13.62 11.34
CA GLU A 252 -14.00 -12.43 11.87
C GLU A 252 -14.33 -11.24 10.99
N PHE A 253 -14.77 -10.15 11.61
CA PHE A 253 -15.14 -8.93 10.93
C PHE A 253 -14.27 -7.81 11.46
N GLY A 254 -13.61 -7.12 10.54
CA GLY A 254 -12.71 -6.01 10.83
C GLY A 254 -13.18 -4.73 10.16
N GLY A 255 -12.89 -3.61 10.80
CA GLY A 255 -13.13 -2.27 10.32
C GLY A 255 -12.03 -1.35 10.80
N SER A 256 -11.50 -0.52 9.92
CA SER A 256 -10.57 0.53 10.30
C SER A 256 -10.82 1.81 9.53
N ILE A 257 -10.56 2.91 10.22
CA ILE A 257 -10.66 4.26 9.68
C ILE A 257 -9.31 4.91 9.90
N TYR A 258 -8.75 5.49 8.85
CA TYR A 258 -7.59 6.35 8.90
C TYR A 258 -8.01 7.76 8.50
N GLN A 259 -7.55 8.77 9.22
CA GLN A 259 -7.79 10.16 8.88
C GLN A 259 -6.53 10.99 9.12
N LYS A 260 -6.11 11.73 8.11
CA LYS A 260 -5.05 12.72 8.20
C LYS A 260 -5.70 14.10 8.41
N ILE A 261 -5.78 14.52 9.67
CA ILE A 261 -6.47 15.76 10.05
C ILE A 261 -5.66 16.99 9.61
N ASN A 262 -4.34 16.92 9.77
CA ASN A 262 -3.41 17.95 9.31
C ASN A 262 -2.05 17.30 8.99
N PRO A 263 -1.08 18.04 8.41
CA PRO A 263 0.23 17.48 8.06
C PRO A 263 1.00 16.84 9.22
N SER A 264 0.69 17.22 10.47
CA SER A 264 1.34 16.74 11.69
C SER A 264 0.50 15.74 12.49
N LEU A 265 -0.80 15.58 12.21
CA LEU A 265 -1.73 14.78 13.00
C LEU A 265 -2.46 13.76 12.13
N GLU A 266 -2.19 12.50 12.42
CA GLU A 266 -2.85 11.34 11.82
C GLU A 266 -3.57 10.54 12.89
N THR A 267 -4.80 10.12 12.62
CA THR A 267 -5.61 9.32 13.54
C THR A 267 -6.02 8.00 12.89
N GLY A 268 -6.22 7.00 13.73
CA GLY A 268 -6.62 5.67 13.34
C GLY A 268 -7.69 5.15 14.30
N ILE A 269 -8.73 4.53 13.77
CA ILE A 269 -9.72 3.78 14.53
C ILE A 269 -9.69 2.34 14.03
N SER A 270 -9.78 1.38 14.94
CA SER A 270 -9.82 -0.05 14.63
C SER A 270 -10.96 -0.70 15.41
N LEU A 271 -11.75 -1.51 14.72
CA LEU A 271 -12.91 -2.25 15.20
C LEU A 271 -12.74 -3.69 14.70
N ASN A 272 -12.79 -4.67 15.59
CA ASN A 272 -12.77 -6.08 15.20
C ASN A 272 -13.77 -6.84 16.08
N TRP A 273 -14.60 -7.68 15.49
CA TRP A 273 -15.50 -8.57 16.22
C TRP A 273 -15.54 -9.96 15.56
N SER A 274 -15.85 -10.98 16.36
CA SER A 274 -16.00 -12.36 15.90
C SER A 274 -17.46 -12.79 16.03
N SER A 275 -18.06 -13.40 15.02
CA SER A 275 -19.48 -13.82 15.04
C SER A 275 -19.83 -14.82 16.14
N GLY A 276 -18.83 -15.52 16.67
CA GLY A 276 -18.98 -16.45 17.80
C GLY A 276 -18.78 -15.82 19.19
N SER A 277 -18.48 -14.53 19.27
CA SER A 277 -18.16 -13.85 20.53
C SER A 277 -18.89 -12.52 20.67
N SER A 278 -19.38 -12.22 21.87
CA SER A 278 -19.87 -10.87 22.20
C SER A 278 -18.73 -9.86 22.39
N ASN A 279 -17.48 -10.31 22.38
CA ASN A 279 -16.33 -9.47 22.65
C ASN A 279 -15.93 -8.69 21.39
N THR A 280 -16.26 -7.40 21.35
CA THR A 280 -15.77 -6.47 20.34
C THR A 280 -14.43 -5.89 20.79
N LYS A 281 -13.43 -5.84 19.91
CA LYS A 281 -12.16 -5.14 20.13
C LYS A 281 -12.23 -3.79 19.44
N PHE A 282 -12.10 -2.72 20.22
CA PHE A 282 -12.10 -1.37 19.72
C PHE A 282 -10.84 -0.65 20.15
N GLY A 283 -10.24 0.13 19.25
CA GLY A 283 -9.08 0.95 19.53
C GLY A 283 -9.12 2.27 18.78
N ILE A 284 -8.58 3.30 19.44
CA ILE A 284 -8.34 4.63 18.87
C ILE A 284 -6.84 4.88 19.00
N GLY A 285 -6.23 5.36 17.93
CA GLY A 285 -4.81 5.70 17.85
C GLY A 285 -4.61 7.06 17.20
N ALA A 286 -3.52 7.71 17.56
CA ALA A 286 -3.08 8.97 16.97
C ALA A 286 -1.55 9.02 16.90
N LYS A 287 -1.06 9.63 15.83
CA LYS A 287 0.34 10.04 15.65
C LYS A 287 0.35 11.56 15.51
N TYR A 288 1.15 12.21 16.35
CA TYR A 288 1.36 13.64 16.33
C TYR A 288 2.85 13.94 16.16
N ASP A 289 3.21 14.51 15.02
CA ASP A 289 4.56 15.00 14.75
C ASP A 289 4.71 16.38 15.44
N LEU A 290 5.52 16.45 16.49
CA LEU A 290 5.76 17.69 17.23
C LEU A 290 6.61 18.66 16.42
N ASP A 291 7.62 18.11 15.75
CA ASP A 291 8.49 18.80 14.82
C ASP A 291 9.03 17.81 13.79
N LYS A 292 10.05 18.21 13.01
CA LYS A 292 10.67 17.39 11.97
C LYS A 292 11.50 16.20 12.50
N ASP A 293 11.83 16.21 13.79
CA ASP A 293 12.73 15.28 14.47
C ASP A 293 12.02 14.48 15.57
N ALA A 294 10.83 14.89 16.01
CA ALA A 294 10.10 14.31 17.13
C ALA A 294 8.64 13.99 16.80
N ALA A 295 8.20 12.79 17.19
CA ALA A 295 6.82 12.35 17.04
C ALA A 295 6.32 11.63 18.30
N VAL A 296 5.11 11.97 18.74
CA VAL A 296 4.38 11.27 19.80
C VAL A 296 3.30 10.40 19.18
N ARG A 297 3.15 9.20 19.71
CA ARG A 297 2.10 8.26 19.32
C ARG A 297 1.33 7.84 20.56
N PHE A 298 0.01 7.77 20.43
CA PHE A 298 -0.89 7.34 21.49
C PHE A 298 -1.89 6.36 20.92
N LYS A 299 -2.21 5.31 21.66
CA LYS A 299 -3.34 4.43 21.36
C LYS A 299 -4.01 3.97 22.64
N VAL A 300 -5.31 3.78 22.56
CA VAL A 300 -6.13 3.22 23.64
C VAL A 300 -7.03 2.15 23.06
N ASN A 301 -7.31 1.11 23.84
CA ASN A 301 -8.30 0.11 23.48
C ASN A 301 -9.36 -0.07 24.56
N ASN A 302 -10.44 -0.77 24.22
CA ASN A 302 -11.53 -1.07 25.14
C ASN A 302 -11.20 -2.13 26.20
N ALA A 303 -9.98 -2.70 26.18
CA ALA A 303 -9.45 -3.49 27.29
C ALA A 303 -8.80 -2.62 28.37
N SER A 304 -8.94 -1.29 28.27
CA SER A 304 -8.31 -0.27 29.15
C SER A 304 -6.79 -0.26 29.07
N GLN A 305 -6.20 -0.67 27.94
CA GLN A 305 -4.76 -0.57 27.72
C GLN A 305 -4.43 0.74 27.00
N ILE A 306 -3.44 1.45 27.52
CA ILE A 306 -2.97 2.72 26.99
C ILE A 306 -1.53 2.53 26.48
N GLY A 307 -1.33 2.69 25.19
CA GLY A 307 -0.02 2.64 24.54
C GLY A 307 0.49 4.04 24.23
N LEU A 308 1.68 4.37 24.72
CA LEU A 308 2.40 5.60 24.41
C LEU A 308 3.68 5.27 23.66
N GLY A 309 4.04 6.12 22.71
CA GLY A 309 5.28 6.05 21.95
C GLY A 309 5.85 7.45 21.78
N TYR A 310 7.15 7.60 21.98
CA TYR A 310 7.90 8.82 21.73
C TYR A 310 9.08 8.48 20.84
N GLN A 311 9.16 9.09 19.66
CA GLN A 311 10.23 8.89 18.70
C GLN A 311 10.99 10.21 18.56
N GLN A 312 12.31 10.16 18.66
CA GLN A 312 13.21 11.30 18.54
C GLN A 312 14.39 10.94 17.64
N ARG A 313 14.56 11.71 16.56
CA ARG A 313 15.80 11.75 15.80
C ARG A 313 16.81 12.56 16.61
N LEU A 314 17.85 11.87 17.10
CA LEU A 314 18.91 12.47 17.91
C LEU A 314 19.95 13.16 17.02
N ARG A 315 20.27 12.51 15.89
CA ARG A 315 21.16 13.00 14.83
C ARG A 315 20.69 12.41 13.51
N GLU A 316 21.22 12.92 12.40
CA GLU A 316 21.05 12.26 11.11
C GLU A 316 21.54 10.81 11.21
N GLY A 317 20.71 9.86 10.78
CA GLY A 317 20.98 8.43 10.90
C GLY A 317 20.78 7.83 12.29
N VAL A 318 20.38 8.58 13.33
CA VAL A 318 20.18 8.02 14.69
C VAL A 318 18.79 8.39 15.22
N THR A 319 17.92 7.39 15.36
CA THR A 319 16.57 7.55 15.89
C THR A 319 16.38 6.71 17.14
N LEU A 320 15.96 7.35 18.23
CA LEU A 320 15.56 6.70 19.48
C LEU A 320 14.04 6.67 19.58
N THR A 321 13.48 5.49 19.85
CA THR A 321 12.05 5.32 20.12
C THR A 321 11.86 4.73 21.51
N LEU A 322 11.08 5.41 22.35
CA LEU A 322 10.62 4.94 23.65
C LEU A 322 9.14 4.58 23.52
N SER A 323 8.72 3.49 24.14
CA SER A 323 7.31 3.10 24.13
C SER A 323 6.91 2.49 25.47
N THR A 324 5.66 2.70 25.88
CA THR A 324 5.13 2.07 27.08
C THR A 324 3.67 1.65 26.88
N LEU A 325 3.33 0.48 27.38
CA LEU A 325 1.96 -0.02 27.45
C LEU A 325 1.56 -0.07 28.91
N ILE A 326 0.57 0.74 29.27
CA ILE A 326 0.00 0.83 30.60
C ILE A 326 -1.29 0.02 30.61
N ASP A 327 -1.39 -0.93 31.54
CA ASP A 327 -2.63 -1.66 31.82
C ASP A 327 -3.46 -0.84 32.81
N GLY A 328 -4.51 -0.19 32.31
CA GLY A 328 -5.40 0.63 33.12
C GLY A 328 -6.25 -0.16 34.11
N LYS A 329 -6.46 -1.47 33.90
CA LYS A 329 -7.18 -2.31 34.90
C LYS A 329 -6.30 -2.59 36.11
N ASN A 330 -5.00 -2.76 35.88
CA ASN A 330 -4.02 -3.13 36.88
C ASN A 330 -3.04 -1.98 37.18
N PHE A 331 -3.49 -0.72 37.08
CA PHE A 331 -2.62 0.45 37.18
C PHE A 331 -1.73 0.46 38.43
N ASN A 332 -2.28 0.08 39.59
CA ASN A 332 -1.53 0.05 40.85
C ASN A 332 -0.74 -1.27 41.06
N GLN A 333 -1.07 -2.33 40.31
CA GLN A 333 -0.50 -3.67 40.48
C GLN A 333 0.64 -3.96 39.49
N GLY A 334 0.83 -3.09 38.49
CA GLY A 334 1.87 -3.22 37.48
C GLY A 334 1.37 -3.87 36.18
N GLY A 335 2.21 -4.70 35.56
CA GLY A 335 1.94 -5.24 34.22
C GLY A 335 2.20 -4.23 33.09
N HIS A 336 2.82 -3.09 33.41
CA HIS A 336 3.23 -2.11 32.41
C HIS A 336 4.45 -2.62 31.65
N LYS A 337 4.39 -2.51 30.32
CA LYS A 337 5.51 -2.91 29.46
C LYS A 337 6.24 -1.66 29.00
N ILE A 338 7.56 -1.66 29.09
CA ILE A 338 8.40 -0.57 28.58
C ILE A 338 9.23 -1.12 27.43
N GLY A 339 9.37 -0.32 26.40
CA GLY A 339 10.07 -0.64 25.17
C GLY A 339 11.05 0.45 24.78
N LEU A 340 12.20 0.05 24.26
CA LEU A 340 13.21 0.95 23.73
C LEU A 340 13.68 0.42 22.39
N ALA A 341 13.76 1.28 21.37
CA ALA A 341 14.35 0.94 20.10
C ALA A 341 15.36 2.01 19.68
N LEU A 342 16.55 1.59 19.29
CA LEU A 342 17.57 2.44 18.70
C LEU A 342 17.78 2.02 17.24
N GLU A 343 17.50 2.93 16.31
CA GLU A 343 17.68 2.71 14.89
C GLU A 343 18.85 3.57 14.41
N LEU A 344 19.83 2.90 13.80
CA LEU A 344 21.03 3.49 13.22
C LEU A 344 20.97 3.28 11.70
N GLU A 345 21.10 4.34 10.92
CA GLU A 345 21.12 4.31 9.46
C GLU A 345 22.35 5.08 8.96
N ALA A 346 23.16 4.46 8.09
CA ALA A 346 24.39 5.02 7.55
C ALA A 346 24.58 4.76 6.05
#